data_AF-A0AAF0LMI1-F1
#
_entry.id   AF-A0AAF0LMI1-F1
#
_cell.length_a   1.000
_cell.length_b   1.000
_cell.length_c   1.000
_cell.angle_alpha   90.00
_cell.angle_beta   90.00
_cell.angle_gamma   90.00
#
_symmetry.space_group_name_H-M   'P 1'
#
loop_
_entity.id
_entity.type
_entity.pdbx_description
1 polymer ?
#
loop_
_entity_poly.entity_id
_entity_poly.type
_entity_poly.pdbx_seq_one_letter_code
_entity_poly.pdbx_strand_id
1 'polypeptide(L)'
;MPREVTILSAAAPSSLALVEAGAQIAPDLRVRTLDRVVTEIVDDRGRAVLSVQMPERVENAAEIARLAPWATLAAPVWWTEAWVPWGPTGEVGVAIVRAFAASIDAQLLVEDGA
;
A
#
# COMPACT_ATOMS: atom_id res chain seq x y z
N MET A 1 11.58 -5.00 12.25
CA MET A 1 11.55 -3.98 11.16
C MET A 1 10.09 -3.80 10.73
N PRO A 2 9.70 -2.83 9.90
CA PRO A 2 8.37 -2.88 9.26
C PRO A 2 8.35 -3.98 8.17
N ARG A 3 7.16 -4.47 7.83
CA ARG A 3 6.93 -5.22 6.58
C ARG A 3 6.89 -4.23 5.43
N GLU A 4 7.51 -4.58 4.32
CA GLU A 4 7.48 -3.82 3.09
C GLU A 4 6.36 -4.38 2.20
N VAL A 5 5.64 -3.49 1.54
CA VAL A 5 4.52 -3.85 0.67
C VAL A 5 4.66 -3.10 -0.65
N THR A 6 4.78 -3.86 -1.73
CA THR A 6 4.77 -3.32 -3.09
C THR A 6 3.43 -3.62 -3.74
N ILE A 7 2.77 -2.59 -4.30
CA ILE A 7 1.46 -2.70 -4.94
C ILE A 7 1.58 -2.19 -6.38
N LEU A 8 1.18 -3.01 -7.34
CA LEU A 8 1.15 -2.68 -8.77
C LEU A 8 -0.27 -2.69 -9.30
N SER A 9 -0.65 -1.62 -9.99
CA SER A 9 -1.97 -1.46 -10.60
C SER A 9 -1.88 -0.90 -12.01
N ALA A 10 -2.89 -1.20 -12.85
CA ALA A 10 -2.95 -0.67 -14.22
C ALA A 10 -3.41 0.80 -14.27
N ALA A 11 -4.17 1.24 -13.26
CA ALA A 11 -4.73 2.59 -13.16
C ALA A 11 -4.19 3.32 -11.92
N ALA A 12 -4.24 4.65 -11.94
CA ALA A 12 -3.76 5.46 -10.82
C ALA A 12 -4.56 5.13 -9.54
N PRO A 13 -3.90 4.74 -8.44
CA PRO A 13 -4.59 4.42 -7.20
C PRO A 13 -5.26 5.66 -6.62
N SER A 14 -6.48 5.50 -6.10
CA SER A 14 -7.22 6.57 -5.45
C SER A 14 -6.94 6.58 -3.95
N SER A 15 -6.58 7.74 -3.40
CA SER A 15 -6.48 7.91 -1.95
C SER A 15 -7.81 7.65 -1.25
N LEU A 16 -8.93 8.00 -1.88
CA LEU A 16 -10.27 7.69 -1.36
C LEU A 16 -10.49 6.17 -1.24
N ALA A 17 -10.08 5.38 -2.24
CA ALA A 17 -10.21 3.93 -2.19
C ALA A 17 -9.39 3.30 -1.05
N LEU A 18 -8.22 3.88 -0.74
CA LEU A 18 -7.42 3.47 0.43
C LEU A 18 -8.15 3.78 1.75
N VAL A 19 -8.75 4.96 1.87
CA VAL A 19 -9.52 5.34 3.06
C VAL A 19 -10.76 4.46 3.23
N GLU A 20 -11.48 4.18 2.15
CA GLU A 20 -12.65 3.31 2.16
C GLU A 20 -12.28 1.87 2.57
N ALA A 21 -11.19 1.33 2.06
CA ALA A 21 -10.67 0.02 2.48
C ALA A 21 -10.30 0.01 3.98
N GLY A 22 -9.66 1.08 4.45
CA GLY A 22 -9.36 1.27 5.88
C GLY A 22 -10.62 1.27 6.74
N ALA A 23 -11.63 2.07 6.36
CA ALA A 23 -12.87 2.22 7.12
C ALA A 23 -13.69 0.93 7.21
N GLN A 24 -13.62 0.05 6.21
CA GLN A 24 -14.30 -1.25 6.22
C GLN A 24 -13.69 -2.23 7.23
N ILE A 25 -12.39 -2.12 7.50
CA ILE A 25 -11.65 -3.04 8.36
C ILE A 25 -11.55 -2.53 9.79
N ALA A 26 -11.27 -1.24 9.93
CA ALA A 26 -11.07 -0.60 11.23
C ALA A 26 -11.60 0.85 11.16
N PRO A 27 -12.91 1.03 11.40
CA PRO A 27 -13.61 2.31 11.18
C PRO A 27 -13.20 3.43 12.14
N ASP A 28 -12.47 3.10 13.20
CA ASP A 28 -11.94 4.02 14.20
C ASP A 28 -10.55 4.60 13.82
N LEU A 29 -9.92 4.07 12.78
CA LEU A 29 -8.63 4.56 12.30
C LEU A 29 -8.76 5.95 11.64
N ARG A 30 -7.68 6.72 11.76
CA ARG A 30 -7.59 8.08 11.22
C ARG A 30 -6.55 8.15 10.13
N VAL A 31 -6.71 9.10 9.22
CA VAL A 31 -5.76 9.36 8.15
C VAL A 31 -4.98 10.63 8.46
N ARG A 32 -3.66 10.61 8.28
CA ARG A 32 -2.82 11.81 8.27
C ARG A 32 -1.84 11.76 7.11
N THR A 33 -1.37 12.92 6.67
CA THR A 33 -0.32 13.01 5.64
C THR A 33 0.98 13.46 6.29
N LEU A 34 2.06 12.72 6.05
CA LEU A 34 3.43 13.10 6.41
C LEU A 34 4.16 13.63 5.18
N ASP A 35 4.82 14.79 5.35
CA ASP A 35 5.74 15.41 4.37
C ASP A 35 5.22 15.50 2.92
N ARG A 36 3.89 15.55 2.74
CA ARG A 36 3.17 15.64 1.46
C ARG A 36 3.36 14.46 0.49
N VAL A 37 4.12 13.44 0.87
CA VAL A 37 4.44 12.29 0.00
C VAL A 37 4.10 10.92 0.61
N VAL A 38 3.73 10.89 1.90
CA VAL A 38 3.27 9.66 2.57
C VAL A 38 1.90 9.89 3.19
N THR A 39 0.96 9.00 2.88
CA THR A 39 -0.33 8.92 3.59
C THR A 39 -0.23 7.84 4.66
N GLU A 40 -0.51 8.19 5.90
CA GLU A 40 -0.57 7.24 7.01
C GLU A 40 -1.99 7.01 7.49
N ILE A 41 -2.30 5.76 7.75
CA ILE A 41 -3.43 5.34 8.57
C ILE A 41 -2.88 5.09 9.98
N VAL A 42 -3.51 5.71 10.98
CA VAL A 42 -3.10 5.67 12.39
C VAL A 42 -4.24 5.24 13.30
N ASP A 43 -3.89 4.64 14.43
CA ASP A 43 -4.86 4.31 15.48
C ASP A 43 -5.29 5.53 16.32
N ASP A 44 -6.18 5.30 17.29
CA ASP A 44 -6.70 6.30 18.22
C ASP A 44 -5.61 7.02 19.04
N ARG A 45 -4.46 6.36 19.24
CA ARG A 45 -3.27 6.86 19.92
C ARG A 45 -2.26 7.51 18.97
N GLY A 46 -2.56 7.59 17.68
CA GLY A 46 -1.71 8.19 16.65
C GLY A 46 -0.51 7.32 16.26
N ARG A 47 -0.53 6.02 16.56
CA ARG A 47 0.49 5.05 16.12
C ARG A 47 0.18 4.62 14.69
N ALA A 48 1.21 4.56 13.85
CA ALA A 48 1.06 4.09 12.48
C ALA A 48 0.52 2.66 12.43
N VAL A 49 -0.41 2.44 11.51
CA VAL A 49 -0.98 1.13 11.13
C VAL A 49 -0.51 0.75 9.74
N LEU A 50 -0.48 1.74 8.84
CA LEU A 50 -0.04 1.60 7.46
C LEU A 50 0.49 2.95 6.99
N SER A 51 1.64 2.97 6.35
CA SER A 51 2.21 4.16 5.71
C SER A 51 2.34 3.86 4.21
N VAL A 52 1.78 4.71 3.35
CA VAL A 52 1.72 4.50 1.89
C VAL A 52 2.39 5.68 1.18
N GLN A 53 3.40 5.39 0.38
CA GLN A 53 4.05 6.38 -0.47
C GLN A 53 3.11 6.81 -1.61
N MET A 54 3.27 8.03 -2.09
CA MET A 54 2.58 8.49 -3.30
C MET A 54 2.88 7.57 -4.49
N PRO A 55 1.86 7.08 -5.22
CA PRO A 55 2.06 6.21 -6.37
C PRO A 55 2.87 6.88 -7.49
N GLU A 56 3.76 6.12 -8.09
CA GLU A 56 4.60 6.55 -9.22
C GLU A 56 4.26 5.76 -10.48
N ARG A 57 4.23 6.44 -11.64
CA ARG A 57 3.95 5.77 -12.92
C ARG A 57 5.25 5.28 -13.55
N VAL A 58 5.36 3.97 -13.73
CA VAL A 58 6.53 3.32 -14.31
C VAL A 58 6.21 2.86 -15.72
N GLU A 59 6.92 3.41 -16.71
CA GLU A 59 6.71 3.08 -18.14
C GLU A 59 7.62 1.96 -18.66
N ASN A 60 8.75 1.72 -18.00
CA ASN A 60 9.76 0.80 -18.50
C ASN A 60 9.43 -0.66 -18.12
N ALA A 61 9.01 -1.45 -19.11
CA ALA A 61 8.71 -2.87 -18.93
C ALA A 61 9.90 -3.70 -18.40
N ALA A 62 11.13 -3.38 -18.80
CA ALA A 62 12.32 -4.09 -18.32
C ALA A 62 12.59 -3.80 -16.83
N GLU A 63 12.29 -2.58 -16.38
CA GLU A 63 12.42 -2.21 -14.96
C GLU A 63 11.37 -2.91 -14.11
N ILE A 64 10.11 -2.95 -14.59
CA ILE A 64 9.03 -3.70 -13.92
C ILE A 64 9.38 -5.18 -13.81
N ALA A 65 9.86 -5.81 -14.89
CA ALA A 65 10.27 -7.21 -14.89
C ALA A 65 11.46 -7.48 -13.95
N ARG A 66 12.35 -6.51 -13.76
CA ARG A 66 13.51 -6.61 -12.86
C ARG A 66 13.13 -6.46 -11.39
N LEU A 67 12.29 -5.48 -11.06
CA LEU A 67 11.92 -5.15 -9.68
C LEU A 67 10.73 -5.95 -9.15
N ALA A 68 9.77 -6.28 -10.02
CA ALA A 68 8.58 -7.07 -9.68
C ALA A 68 8.43 -8.28 -10.62
N PRO A 69 9.38 -9.24 -10.61
CA PRO A 69 9.29 -10.44 -11.45
C PRO A 69 8.08 -11.33 -11.10
N TRP A 70 7.44 -11.09 -9.95
CA TRP A 70 6.23 -11.77 -9.50
C TRP A 70 4.96 -11.25 -10.17
N ALA A 71 5.00 -10.06 -10.77
CA ALA A 71 3.84 -9.40 -11.34
C ALA A 71 3.61 -9.78 -12.80
N THR A 72 2.33 -9.83 -13.21
CA THR A 72 1.95 -10.15 -14.60
C THR A 72 1.39 -8.96 -15.38
N LEU A 73 1.37 -7.77 -14.79
CA LEU A 73 0.90 -6.54 -15.43
C LEU A 73 1.85 -6.07 -16.53
N ALA A 74 1.28 -5.61 -17.64
CA ALA A 74 2.03 -4.96 -18.71
C ALA A 74 2.26 -3.48 -18.39
N ALA A 75 3.39 -2.94 -18.85
CA ALA A 75 3.68 -1.52 -18.75
C ALA A 75 2.68 -0.67 -19.58
N PRO A 76 2.37 0.56 -19.17
CA PRO A 76 2.80 1.21 -17.93
C PRO A 76 2.02 0.72 -16.71
N VAL A 77 2.66 0.71 -15.54
CA VAL A 77 2.00 0.40 -14.25
C VAL A 77 2.12 1.57 -13.29
N TRP A 78 1.22 1.61 -12.31
CA TRP A 78 1.34 2.45 -11.13
C TRP A 78 1.95 1.63 -9.99
N TRP A 79 3.10 2.10 -9.52
CA TRP A 79 3.92 1.50 -8.49
C TRP A 79 3.70 2.23 -7.17
N THR A 80 3.33 1.49 -6.12
CA THR A 80 3.12 2.05 -4.78
C THR A 80 3.89 1.24 -3.76
N GLU A 81 4.73 1.91 -2.98
CA GLU A 81 5.37 1.31 -1.81
C GLU A 81 4.60 1.66 -0.55
N ALA A 82 4.55 0.70 0.37
CA ALA A 82 3.93 0.88 1.68
C ALA A 82 4.67 0.11 2.77
N TRP A 83 4.50 0.56 4.00
CA TRP A 83 5.11 -0.05 5.19
C TRP A 83 4.05 -0.33 6.23
N VAL A 84 4.16 -1.52 6.81
CA VAL A 84 3.26 -1.98 7.86
C VAL A 84 4.09 -2.35 9.09
N PRO A 85 3.79 -1.83 10.29
CA PRO A 85 4.50 -2.23 11.51
C PRO A 85 4.41 -3.73 11.76
N TRP A 86 5.27 -4.27 12.62
CA TRP A 86 5.11 -5.64 13.11
C TRP A 86 4.08 -5.76 14.22
N GLY A 87 3.64 -7.00 14.47
CA GLY A 87 2.74 -7.35 15.56
C GLY A 87 1.26 -7.09 15.24
N PRO A 88 0.38 -7.09 16.24
CA PRO A 88 -1.07 -7.05 16.04
C PRO A 88 -1.57 -5.83 15.25
N THR A 89 -0.98 -4.65 15.47
CA THR A 89 -1.29 -3.44 14.69
C THR A 89 -0.93 -3.63 13.22
N GLY A 90 0.15 -4.35 12.95
CA GLY A 90 0.59 -4.72 11.60
C GLY A 90 -0.38 -5.63 10.88
N GLU A 91 -0.99 -6.58 11.57
CA GLU A 91 -1.99 -7.46 10.94
C GLU A 91 -3.20 -6.66 10.40
N VAL A 92 -3.59 -5.59 11.10
CA VAL A 92 -4.61 -4.65 10.61
C VAL A 92 -4.12 -3.92 9.35
N GLY A 93 -2.88 -3.42 9.35
CA GLY A 93 -2.30 -2.76 8.18
C GLY A 93 -2.22 -3.67 6.95
N VAL A 94 -1.82 -4.94 7.13
CA VAL A 94 -1.80 -5.95 6.06
C VAL A 94 -3.22 -6.22 5.55
N ALA A 95 -4.21 -6.32 6.44
CA ALA A 95 -5.60 -6.50 6.02
C ALA A 95 -6.08 -5.31 5.17
N ILE A 96 -5.78 -4.08 5.58
CA ILE A 96 -6.15 -2.86 4.85
C ILE A 96 -5.53 -2.83 3.47
N VAL A 97 -4.23 -3.12 3.37
CA VAL A 97 -3.52 -3.07 2.08
C VAL A 97 -4.03 -4.13 1.10
N ARG A 98 -4.42 -5.31 1.60
CA ARG A 98 -5.03 -6.37 0.79
C ARG A 98 -6.42 -5.99 0.29
N ALA A 99 -7.24 -5.40 1.15
CA ALA A 99 -8.57 -4.92 0.77
C ALA A 99 -8.48 -3.78 -0.25
N PHE A 100 -7.54 -2.86 -0.06
CA PHE A 100 -7.25 -1.80 -1.01
C PHE A 100 -6.82 -2.34 -2.36
N ALA A 101 -5.83 -3.24 -2.40
CA ALA A 101 -5.38 -3.83 -3.66
C ALA A 101 -6.50 -4.58 -4.38
N ALA A 102 -7.33 -5.33 -3.65
CA ALA A 102 -8.49 -6.01 -4.23
C ALA A 102 -9.53 -5.05 -4.80
N SER A 103 -9.73 -3.87 -4.19
CA SER A 103 -10.74 -2.90 -4.67
C SER A 103 -10.33 -2.18 -5.97
N ILE A 104 -9.03 -2.16 -6.28
CA ILE A 104 -8.49 -1.53 -7.49
C ILE A 104 -7.91 -2.53 -8.50
N ASP A 105 -8.16 -3.84 -8.32
CA ASP A 105 -7.61 -4.92 -9.14
C ASP A 105 -6.07 -4.87 -9.27
N ALA A 106 -5.41 -4.58 -8.15
CA ALA A 106 -3.95 -4.53 -8.05
C ALA A 106 -3.35 -5.88 -7.64
N GLN A 107 -2.11 -6.09 -8.07
CA GLN A 107 -1.26 -7.18 -7.57
C GLN A 107 -0.40 -6.62 -6.44
N LEU A 108 -0.16 -7.42 -5.40
CA LEU A 108 0.64 -6.98 -4.25
C LEU A 108 1.61 -8.07 -3.78
N LEU A 109 2.76 -7.64 -3.27
CA LEU A 109 3.71 -8.45 -2.54
C LEU A 109 3.88 -7.86 -1.14
N VAL A 110 3.90 -8.72 -0.12
CA VAL A 110 4.20 -8.34 1.28
C VAL A 110 5.43 -9.11 1.69
N GLU A 111 6.46 -8.40 2.12
CA GLU A 111 7.73 -8.96 2.54
C GLU A 111 7.99 -8.59 4.00
N ASP A 112 8.31 -9.60 4.81
CA ASP A 112 8.80 -9.34 6.16
C ASP A 112 10.25 -8.85 6.04
N GLY A 113 10.53 -7.61 6.44
CA GLY A 113 11.88 -7.05 6.40
C GLY A 113 12.88 -7.93 7.16
N ALA A 114 13.96 -8.34 6.49
CA ALA A 114 14.99 -9.24 6.99
C ALA A 114 15.87 -8.63 8.10
#